data_AF-A0A954WPH5-F1
#
_entry.id   AF-A0A954WPH5-F1
#
_cell.length_a   1.000
_cell.length_b   1.000
_cell.length_c   1.000
_cell.angle_alpha   90.00
_cell.angle_beta   90.00
_cell.angle_gamma   90.00
#
_symmetry.space_group_name_H-M   'P 1'
#
loop_
_entity.id
_entity.type
_entity.pdbx_description
1 polymer ?
#
loop_
_entity_poly.entity_id
_entity_poly.type
_entity_poly.pdbx_seq_one_letter_code
_entity_poly.pdbx_strand_id
1 'polypeptide(L)'
;MPGDFDGDSDFDLDDVNTLMFATGTPEADPRFDLNEDGRVNRSDLVVWVKDIKQTTFGDANLSGSFSTGDLVQVFQANEYEDDIEHNSRWETGDWNGDGEFDSGDLIEAFGNGKFDPNAGNAQFVPESCSLVDVRLLAFVAVVYLRYNRRRNGR
;
A
#
# COMPACT_ATOMS: atom_id res chain seq x y z
N MET A 1 -14.53 -10.96 17.49
CA MET A 1 -14.87 -9.55 17.83
C MET A 1 -15.64 -8.96 16.64
N PRO A 2 -16.32 -7.79 16.69
CA PRO A 2 -16.88 -7.23 15.45
C PRO A 2 -15.77 -7.05 14.41
N GLY A 3 -15.99 -7.52 13.18
CA GLY A 3 -15.00 -7.50 12.09
C GLY A 3 -13.98 -8.64 12.07
N ASP A 4 -13.96 -9.51 13.09
CA ASP A 4 -13.17 -10.76 13.12
C ASP A 4 -14.16 -11.90 12.87
N PHE A 5 -14.16 -12.39 11.63
CA PHE A 5 -15.19 -13.23 11.05
C PHE A 5 -14.86 -14.71 11.13
N ASP A 6 -13.58 -15.07 11.13
CA ASP A 6 -13.13 -16.46 11.28
C ASP A 6 -12.84 -16.86 12.74
N GLY A 7 -12.75 -15.88 13.64
CA GLY A 7 -12.60 -16.09 15.09
C GLY A 7 -11.15 -16.30 15.53
N ASP A 8 -10.17 -15.97 14.69
CA ASP A 8 -8.75 -16.17 14.97
C ASP A 8 -8.12 -15.08 15.86
N SER A 9 -8.87 -14.00 16.12
CA SER A 9 -8.50 -12.83 16.93
C SER A 9 -7.54 -11.83 16.27
N ASP A 10 -7.23 -12.00 14.99
CA ASP A 10 -6.59 -10.99 14.17
C ASP A 10 -7.62 -10.30 13.26
N PHE A 11 -7.22 -9.20 12.61
CA PHE A 11 -8.04 -8.54 11.58
C PHE A 11 -7.23 -8.57 10.29
N ASP A 12 -7.50 -9.52 9.41
CA ASP A 12 -6.61 -9.81 8.28
C ASP A 12 -7.33 -9.95 6.93
N LEU A 13 -6.65 -10.55 5.95
CA LEU A 13 -7.18 -10.71 4.61
C LEU A 13 -8.36 -11.69 4.56
N ASP A 14 -8.40 -12.69 5.44
CA ASP A 14 -9.49 -13.66 5.47
C ASP A 14 -10.78 -12.98 5.97
N ASP A 15 -10.68 -12.05 6.91
CA ASP A 15 -11.82 -11.26 7.38
C ASP A 15 -12.41 -10.34 6.31
N VAL A 16 -11.58 -9.52 5.66
CA VAL A 16 -12.08 -8.56 4.65
C VAL A 16 -12.65 -9.29 3.45
N ASN A 17 -12.03 -10.40 3.02
CA ASN A 17 -12.56 -11.23 1.94
C ASN A 17 -13.86 -11.91 2.34
N THR A 18 -14.01 -12.33 3.60
CA THR A 18 -15.28 -12.87 4.11
C THR A 18 -16.38 -11.80 4.09
N LEU A 19 -16.08 -10.57 4.50
CA LEU A 19 -17.02 -9.46 4.44
C LEU A 19 -17.44 -9.13 3.01
N MET A 20 -16.49 -8.97 2.09
CA MET A 20 -16.79 -8.65 0.68
C MET A 20 -17.68 -9.72 0.04
N PHE A 21 -17.36 -11.00 0.29
CA PHE A 21 -18.23 -12.09 -0.15
C PHE A 21 -19.64 -11.96 0.41
N ALA A 22 -19.79 -11.62 1.70
CA ALA A 22 -21.09 -11.44 2.34
C ALA A 22 -21.89 -10.26 1.74
N THR A 23 -21.24 -9.15 1.39
CA THR A 23 -21.91 -7.97 0.77
C THR A 23 -22.54 -8.26 -0.59
N GLY A 24 -22.07 -9.30 -1.29
CA GLY A 24 -22.66 -9.78 -2.55
C GLY A 24 -23.84 -10.75 -2.39
N THR A 25 -24.17 -11.18 -1.16
CA THR A 25 -25.20 -12.20 -0.92
C THR A 25 -26.53 -11.63 -0.41
N PRO A 26 -27.68 -12.26 -0.71
CA PRO A 26 -29.00 -11.80 -0.23
C PRO A 26 -29.23 -12.02 1.27
N GLU A 27 -28.42 -12.86 1.92
CA GLU A 27 -28.60 -13.21 3.33
C GLU A 27 -27.82 -12.23 4.20
N ALA A 28 -28.53 -11.26 4.76
CA ALA A 28 -28.01 -10.33 5.75
C ALA A 28 -27.82 -11.04 7.10
N ASP A 29 -26.76 -11.85 7.24
CA ASP A 29 -26.29 -12.25 8.56
C ASP A 29 -25.90 -10.97 9.32
N PRO A 30 -26.58 -10.64 10.43
CA PRO A 30 -26.34 -9.40 11.17
C PRO A 30 -24.90 -9.25 11.67
N ARG A 31 -24.10 -10.32 11.68
CA ARG A 31 -22.69 -10.21 12.06
C ARG A 31 -21.87 -9.35 11.10
N PHE A 32 -22.28 -9.24 9.83
CA PHE A 32 -21.59 -8.47 8.80
C PHE A 32 -22.11 -7.02 8.68
N ASP A 33 -23.22 -6.70 9.36
CA ASP A 33 -23.77 -5.34 9.45
C ASP A 33 -23.02 -4.57 10.56
N LEU A 34 -21.87 -4.02 10.18
CA LEU A 34 -20.93 -3.33 11.07
C LEU A 34 -21.36 -1.89 11.37
N ASN A 35 -22.18 -1.28 10.50
CA ASN A 35 -22.70 0.07 10.71
C ASN A 35 -24.10 0.09 11.39
N GLU A 36 -24.68 -1.09 11.64
CA GLU A 36 -26.00 -1.30 12.25
C GLU A 36 -27.16 -0.61 11.48
N ASP A 37 -27.04 -0.50 10.15
CA ASP A 37 -28.06 0.12 9.30
C ASP A 37 -29.12 -0.89 8.79
N GLY A 38 -28.94 -2.18 9.10
CA GLY A 38 -29.82 -3.27 8.71
C GLY A 38 -29.51 -3.85 7.32
N ARG A 39 -28.39 -3.47 6.69
CA ARG A 39 -27.99 -3.95 5.36
C ARG A 39 -26.49 -4.26 5.34
N VAL A 40 -26.14 -5.49 4.98
CA VAL A 40 -24.75 -5.86 4.68
C VAL A 40 -24.38 -5.33 3.29
N ASN A 41 -23.59 -4.27 3.23
CA ASN A 41 -23.20 -3.59 2.00
C ASN A 41 -21.83 -2.92 2.12
N ARG A 42 -21.45 -2.16 1.09
CA ARG A 42 -20.17 -1.43 1.06
C ARG A 42 -19.95 -0.47 2.25
N SER A 43 -21.02 0.03 2.86
CA SER A 43 -20.90 0.85 4.07
C SER A 43 -20.25 0.09 5.23
N ASP A 44 -20.46 -1.22 5.32
CA ASP A 44 -19.80 -2.09 6.30
C ASP A 44 -18.33 -2.29 5.97
N LEU A 45 -17.99 -2.45 4.69
CA LEU A 45 -16.59 -2.49 4.24
C LEU A 45 -15.84 -1.22 4.65
N VAL A 46 -16.48 -0.05 4.53
CA VAL A 46 -15.90 1.22 4.97
C VAL A 46 -15.62 1.23 6.48
N VAL A 47 -16.55 0.72 7.30
CA VAL A 47 -16.36 0.59 8.75
C VAL A 47 -15.22 -0.38 9.05
N TRP A 48 -15.17 -1.53 8.39
CA TRP A 48 -14.12 -2.52 8.59
C TRP A 48 -12.73 -1.92 8.30
N VAL A 49 -12.57 -1.28 7.14
CA VAL A 49 -11.28 -0.71 6.71
C VAL A 49 -10.84 0.43 7.62
N LYS A 50 -11.72 1.39 7.91
CA LYS A 50 -11.34 2.65 8.57
C LYS A 50 -11.39 2.58 10.09
N ASP A 51 -12.39 1.91 10.66
CA ASP A 51 -12.65 1.95 12.09
C ASP A 51 -12.13 0.71 12.82
N ILE A 52 -12.20 -0.47 12.19
CA ILE A 52 -11.78 -1.74 12.79
C ILE A 52 -10.29 -2.01 12.50
N LYS A 53 -9.93 -2.20 11.22
CA LYS A 53 -8.55 -2.48 10.80
C LYS A 53 -7.65 -1.26 10.91
N GLN A 54 -8.24 -0.06 10.82
CA GLN A 54 -7.53 1.23 10.81
C GLN A 54 -6.49 1.33 9.69
N THR A 55 -6.82 0.78 8.53
CA THR A 55 -6.01 0.92 7.32
C THR A 55 -6.68 1.89 6.33
N THR A 56 -6.26 1.83 5.07
CA THR A 56 -6.67 2.69 3.98
C THR A 56 -7.03 1.84 2.77
N PHE A 57 -7.99 2.29 1.97
CA PHE A 57 -8.20 1.75 0.64
C PHE A 57 -6.89 1.83 -0.16
N GLY A 58 -6.59 0.80 -0.93
CA GLY A 58 -5.33 0.66 -1.67
C GLY A 58 -4.24 -0.16 -0.97
N ASP A 59 -4.35 -0.40 0.34
CA ASP A 59 -3.36 -1.20 1.10
C ASP A 59 -3.62 -2.71 0.94
N ALA A 60 -3.15 -3.28 -0.17
CA ALA A 60 -3.43 -4.65 -0.60
C ALA A 60 -2.88 -5.72 0.36
N ASN A 61 -1.85 -5.41 1.15
CA ASN A 61 -1.27 -6.34 2.12
C ASN A 61 -1.58 -5.99 3.59
N LEU A 62 -2.47 -5.02 3.82
CA LEU A 62 -2.90 -4.60 5.15
C LEU A 62 -1.74 -4.12 6.06
N SER A 63 -0.69 -3.54 5.47
CA SER A 63 0.48 -2.99 6.17
C SER A 63 0.20 -1.68 6.93
N GLY A 64 -0.97 -1.07 6.70
CA GLY A 64 -1.39 0.23 7.23
C GLY A 64 -1.15 1.39 6.28
N SER A 65 -0.65 1.15 5.06
CA SER A 65 -0.34 2.22 4.11
C SER A 65 -0.53 1.80 2.66
N PHE A 66 -1.20 2.63 1.87
CA PHE A 66 -1.29 2.45 0.42
C PHE A 66 0.00 2.95 -0.24
N SER A 67 0.78 2.04 -0.82
CA SER A 67 2.11 2.31 -1.37
C SER A 67 2.26 1.84 -2.82
N THR A 68 3.45 2.10 -3.38
CA THR A 68 3.82 1.50 -4.68
C THR A 68 3.97 -0.02 -4.61
N GLY A 69 4.26 -0.58 -3.43
CA GLY A 69 4.33 -2.03 -3.22
C GLY A 69 2.98 -2.69 -3.43
N ASP A 70 1.90 -2.06 -2.96
CA ASP A 70 0.54 -2.57 -3.11
C ASP A 70 0.10 -2.57 -4.58
N LEU A 71 0.39 -1.48 -5.31
CA LEU A 71 0.13 -1.42 -6.75
C LEU A 71 0.90 -2.52 -7.50
N VAL A 72 2.18 -2.73 -7.20
CA VAL A 72 2.96 -3.80 -7.82
C VAL A 72 2.38 -5.17 -7.49
N GLN A 73 1.92 -5.40 -6.26
CA GLN A 73 1.30 -6.65 -5.83
C GLN A 73 0.01 -6.94 -6.63
N VAL A 74 -0.94 -6.00 -6.69
CA VAL A 74 -2.22 -6.23 -7.38
C VAL A 74 -2.02 -6.43 -8.89
N PHE A 75 -1.10 -5.68 -9.52
CA PHE A 75 -0.78 -5.90 -10.93
C PHE A 75 -0.04 -7.22 -11.20
N GLN A 76 0.63 -7.81 -10.19
CA GLN A 76 1.22 -9.14 -10.33
C GLN A 76 0.17 -10.26 -10.34
N ALA A 77 -1.04 -10.02 -9.82
CA ALA A 77 -2.15 -10.96 -9.88
C ALA A 77 -2.67 -11.14 -11.33
N ASN A 78 -2.50 -10.12 -12.18
CA ASN A 78 -2.99 -10.06 -13.57
C ASN A 78 -4.53 -10.09 -13.70
N GLU A 79 -5.24 -9.48 -12.76
CA GLU A 79 -6.71 -9.42 -12.77
C GLU A 79 -7.25 -8.04 -13.21
N TYR A 80 -6.36 -7.09 -13.55
CA TYR A 80 -6.77 -5.76 -13.98
C TYR A 80 -7.45 -5.80 -15.35
N GLU A 81 -8.74 -5.46 -15.40
CA GLU A 81 -9.55 -5.39 -16.63
C GLU A 81 -9.38 -6.65 -17.50
N ASP A 82 -9.46 -7.83 -16.88
CA ASP A 82 -9.15 -9.12 -17.52
C ASP A 82 -10.38 -9.83 -18.15
N ASP A 83 -11.57 -9.24 -17.98
CA ASP A 83 -12.88 -9.77 -18.40
C ASP A 83 -13.28 -11.10 -17.72
N ILE A 84 -12.73 -11.44 -16.55
CA ILE A 84 -13.06 -12.64 -15.78
C ILE A 84 -13.89 -12.27 -14.55
N GLU A 85 -15.21 -12.44 -14.65
CA GLU A 85 -16.11 -12.07 -13.56
C GLU A 85 -15.79 -12.75 -12.21
N HIS A 86 -15.79 -11.95 -11.15
CA HIS A 86 -15.68 -12.33 -9.75
C HIS A 86 -14.41 -13.12 -9.39
N ASN A 87 -13.28 -12.82 -10.03
CA ASN A 87 -12.00 -13.42 -9.70
C ASN A 87 -11.15 -12.57 -8.73
N SER A 88 -11.53 -11.31 -8.47
CA SER A 88 -10.74 -10.41 -7.64
C SER A 88 -11.12 -10.40 -6.16
N ARG A 89 -10.13 -10.02 -5.35
CA ARG A 89 -10.11 -9.97 -3.90
C ARG A 89 -9.36 -8.71 -3.45
N TRP A 90 -9.34 -8.46 -2.14
CA TRP A 90 -8.70 -7.28 -1.58
C TRP A 90 -7.22 -7.20 -1.94
N GLU A 91 -6.52 -8.33 -1.79
CA GLU A 91 -5.10 -8.46 -2.06
C GLU A 91 -4.73 -8.49 -3.55
N THR A 92 -5.73 -8.66 -4.42
CA THR A 92 -5.56 -8.67 -5.89
C THR A 92 -6.15 -7.44 -6.59
N GLY A 93 -6.86 -6.57 -5.87
CA GLY A 93 -7.20 -5.22 -6.31
C GLY A 93 -8.66 -4.79 -6.18
N ASP A 94 -9.57 -5.68 -5.76
CA ASP A 94 -10.99 -5.36 -5.52
C ASP A 94 -11.13 -4.57 -4.20
N TRP A 95 -10.94 -3.25 -4.29
CA TRP A 95 -11.01 -2.34 -3.14
C TRP A 95 -12.39 -1.71 -2.99
N ASN A 96 -13.23 -1.82 -4.02
CA ASN A 96 -14.58 -1.29 -4.01
C ASN A 96 -15.63 -2.37 -3.61
N GLY A 97 -15.25 -3.65 -3.67
CA GLY A 97 -16.00 -4.81 -3.21
C GLY A 97 -17.00 -5.37 -4.23
N ASP A 98 -16.81 -5.13 -5.53
CA ASP A 98 -17.71 -5.60 -6.59
C ASP A 98 -17.24 -6.90 -7.27
N GLY A 99 -16.08 -7.42 -6.86
CA GLY A 99 -15.51 -8.68 -7.31
C GLY A 99 -14.59 -8.55 -8.53
N GLU A 100 -14.33 -7.34 -9.01
CA GLU A 100 -13.44 -7.06 -10.12
C GLU A 100 -12.25 -6.22 -9.66
N PHE A 101 -11.12 -6.30 -10.35
CA PHE A 101 -10.08 -5.28 -10.26
C PHE A 101 -10.10 -4.43 -11.52
N ASP A 102 -10.67 -3.23 -11.42
CA ASP A 102 -10.79 -2.34 -12.56
C ASP A 102 -10.43 -0.89 -12.22
N SER A 103 -10.72 0.01 -13.16
CA SER A 103 -10.46 1.44 -12.98
C SER A 103 -11.27 2.06 -11.82
N GLY A 104 -12.41 1.49 -11.44
CA GLY A 104 -13.22 1.82 -10.28
C GLY A 104 -12.49 1.63 -8.96
N ASP A 105 -11.74 0.53 -8.81
CA ASP A 105 -10.91 0.29 -7.61
C ASP A 105 -9.78 1.29 -7.48
N LEU A 106 -9.14 1.63 -8.60
CA LEU A 106 -8.11 2.66 -8.60
C LEU A 106 -8.70 4.02 -8.18
N ILE A 107 -9.90 4.36 -8.66
CA ILE A 107 -10.61 5.57 -8.20
C ILE A 107 -10.89 5.48 -6.70
N GLU A 108 -11.27 4.30 -6.20
CA GLU A 108 -11.54 4.10 -4.77
C GLU A 108 -10.28 4.26 -3.92
N ALA A 109 -9.18 3.61 -4.28
CA ALA A 109 -7.93 3.69 -3.55
C ALA A 109 -7.27 5.06 -3.63
N PHE A 110 -7.30 5.75 -4.77
CA PHE A 110 -6.75 7.11 -4.86
C PHE A 110 -7.69 8.17 -4.28
N GLY A 111 -9.00 7.95 -4.32
CA GLY A 111 -10.00 8.88 -3.82
C GLY A 111 -10.20 8.81 -2.30
N ASN A 112 -10.25 7.60 -1.75
CA ASN A 112 -10.48 7.35 -0.33
C ASN A 112 -9.23 6.87 0.42
N GLY A 113 -8.16 6.54 -0.30
CA GLY A 113 -6.92 6.09 0.30
C GLY A 113 -5.87 7.19 0.53
N LYS A 114 -4.79 6.81 1.20
CA LYS A 114 -3.64 7.68 1.52
C LYS A 114 -2.40 7.19 0.80
N PHE A 115 -2.36 7.38 -0.52
CA PHE A 115 -1.21 6.96 -1.32
C PHE A 115 0.06 7.69 -0.89
N ASP A 116 1.07 6.93 -0.48
CA ASP A 116 2.42 7.41 -0.26
C ASP A 116 3.41 6.53 -1.05
N PRO A 117 4.03 7.06 -2.11
CA PRO A 117 4.98 6.28 -2.90
C PRO A 117 6.23 5.87 -2.10
N ASN A 118 6.49 6.52 -0.96
CA ASN A 118 7.60 6.22 -0.06
C ASN A 118 7.20 5.32 1.12
N ALA A 119 5.90 5.05 1.32
CA ALA A 119 5.47 4.06 2.29
C ALA A 119 6.03 2.68 1.90
N GLY A 120 6.52 1.92 2.88
CA GLY A 120 7.27 0.68 2.66
C GLY A 120 8.71 0.89 2.11
N ASN A 121 8.97 2.01 1.42
CA ASN A 121 10.29 2.45 0.97
C ASN A 121 10.97 3.34 2.01
N ALA A 122 11.13 2.86 3.25
CA ALA A 122 12.22 3.32 4.10
C ALA A 122 13.58 2.79 3.55
N GLN A 123 13.77 2.78 2.23
CA GLN A 123 15.10 2.68 1.67
C GLN A 123 15.75 4.03 1.91
N PHE A 124 16.72 4.05 2.82
CA PHE A 124 17.84 4.96 2.73
C PHE A 124 18.27 4.98 1.27
N VAL A 125 17.87 6.00 0.51
CA VAL A 125 18.55 6.33 -0.72
C VAL A 125 19.93 6.74 -0.22
N PRO A 126 21.00 5.95 -0.40
CA PRO A 126 22.31 6.54 -0.32
C PRO A 126 22.29 7.48 -1.52
N GLU A 127 22.04 8.76 -1.26
CA GLU A 127 22.46 9.82 -2.15
C GLU A 127 23.78 9.35 -2.73
N SER A 128 23.82 9.11 -4.04
CA SER A 128 25.01 8.56 -4.68
C SER A 128 26.13 9.50 -4.27
N CYS A 129 26.92 9.08 -3.27
CA CYS A 129 27.89 9.93 -2.62
C CYS A 129 28.85 10.20 -3.75
N SER A 130 28.78 11.41 -4.30
CA SER A 130 29.27 11.63 -5.64
C SER A 130 30.75 11.26 -5.61
N LEU A 131 31.16 10.28 -6.43
CA LEU A 131 32.59 9.99 -6.60
C LEU A 131 33.33 11.21 -7.19
N VAL A 132 32.59 12.26 -7.57
CA VAL A 132 33.04 13.55 -8.04
C VAL A 132 33.59 14.41 -6.89
N ASP A 133 32.93 14.45 -5.72
CA ASP A 133 33.33 15.34 -4.61
C ASP A 133 34.62 14.90 -3.92
N VAL A 134 34.80 13.59 -3.69
CA VAL A 134 36.03 13.08 -3.06
C VAL A 134 37.25 13.27 -3.97
N ARG A 135 37.08 13.16 -5.30
CA ARG A 135 38.17 13.36 -6.26
C ARG A 135 38.54 14.84 -6.39
N LEU A 136 37.58 15.76 -6.33
CA LEU A 136 37.84 17.19 -6.36
C LEU A 136 38.62 17.63 -5.11
N LEU A 137 38.23 17.14 -3.92
CA LEU A 137 38.93 17.43 -2.68
C LEU A 137 40.35 16.85 -2.65
N ALA A 138 40.54 15.61 -3.13
CA ALA A 138 41.87 15.01 -3.24
C ALA A 138 42.76 15.77 -4.23
N PHE A 139 42.21 16.24 -5.35
CA PHE A 139 42.95 17.01 -6.34
C PHE A 139 43.39 18.38 -5.81
N VAL A 140 42.49 19.10 -5.12
CA VAL A 140 42.80 20.38 -4.47
C VAL A 140 43.87 20.21 -3.39
N ALA A 141 43.78 19.16 -2.56
CA ALA A 141 44.77 18.87 -1.53
C ALA A 141 46.16 18.58 -2.13
N VAL A 142 46.24 17.80 -3.22
CA VAL A 142 47.51 17.51 -3.91
C VAL A 142 48.12 18.77 -4.52
N VAL A 143 47.31 19.63 -5.13
CA VAL A 143 47.78 20.91 -5.70
C VAL A 143 48.28 21.84 -4.59
N TYR A 144 47.56 21.96 -3.48
CA TYR A 144 47.93 22.79 -2.34
C TYR A 144 49.25 22.34 -1.69
N LEU A 145 49.42 21.03 -1.45
CA LEU A 145 50.64 20.46 -0.86
C LEU A 145 51.86 20.64 -1.78
N ARG A 146 51.67 20.55 -3.10
CA ARG A 146 52.74 20.81 -4.08
C ARG A 146 53.12 22.28 -4.15
N TYR A 147 52.15 23.18 -4.05
CA TYR A 147 52.38 24.63 -4.02
C TYR A 147 53.20 25.01 -2.78
N ASN A 148 52.81 24.51 -1.59
CA ASN A 148 53.47 24.88 -0.34
C ASN A 148 54.90 24.33 -0.22
N ARG A 149 55.15 23.12 -0.74
CA ARG A 149 56.52 22.54 -0.82
C ARG A 149 57.46 23.35 -1.70
N ARG A 150 56.98 23.91 -2.81
CA ARG A 150 57.79 24.76 -3.69
C ARG A 150 58.10 26.12 -3.08
N ARG A 151 57.22 26.63 -2.21
CA ARG A 151 57.42 27.90 -1.50
C ARG A 151 58.38 27.78 -0.33
N ASN A 152 58.35 26.66 0.41
CA ASN A 152 59.20 26.43 1.58
C ASN A 152 60.57 25.81 1.23
N GLY A 153 60.80 25.45 -0.03
CA GLY A 153 62.07 24.93 -0.55
C GLY A 153 62.95 26.00 -1.22
N ARG A 154 62.72 27.28 -0.92
CA ARG A 154 63.50 28.43 -1.38
C ARG A 154 63.92 29.28 -0.19
#